data_AF-A0A7J5YLM3-F1
#
_entry.id   AF-A0A7J5YLM3-F1
#
_cell.length_a   1.000
_cell.length_b   1.000
_cell.length_c   1.000
_cell.angle_alpha   90.00
_cell.angle_beta   90.00
_cell.angle_gamma   90.00
#
_symmetry.space_group_name_H-M   'P 1'
#
loop_
_entity.id
_entity.type
_entity.pdbx_description
1 polymer ?
#
loop_
_entity_poly.entity_id
_entity_poly.type
_entity_poly.pdbx_seq_one_letter_code
_entity_poly.pdbx_strand_id
1 'polypeptide(L)'
;MGSLIEAKLRELLDVSTLAGKMENRMLTVVSGPDMVNITYLNFMAFTEDTAKEWAEELFNLASNLFVQNMSREDCLEKAYTRMKLQLNPEGRIPCQELKI
;
A
#
# COMPACT_ATOMS: atom_id res chain seq x y z
N MET A 1 -7.58 0.14 -25.17
CA MET A 1 -8.25 0.40 -23.88
C MET A 1 -7.26 0.90 -22.82
N GLY A 2 -6.09 0.28 -22.64
CA GLY A 2 -5.05 0.75 -21.70
C GLY A 2 -4.52 2.18 -21.95
N SER A 3 -4.37 2.59 -23.21
CA SER A 3 -3.90 3.94 -23.57
C SER A 3 -4.88 5.07 -23.19
N LEU A 4 -6.18 4.79 -23.16
CA LEU A 4 -7.20 5.78 -22.78
C LEU A 4 -7.23 6.00 -21.25
N ILE A 5 -6.95 4.95 -20.48
CA ILE A 5 -6.84 5.04 -19.02
C ILE A 5 -5.59 5.84 -18.65
N GLU A 6 -4.47 5.58 -19.33
CA GLU A 6 -3.23 6.34 -19.12
C GLU A 6 -3.41 7.84 -19.42
N ALA A 7 -4.06 8.17 -20.53
CA ALA A 7 -4.34 9.56 -20.90
C ALA A 7 -5.21 10.28 -19.84
N LYS A 8 -6.29 9.62 -19.37
CA LYS A 8 -7.17 10.16 -18.33
C LYS A 8 -6.47 10.31 -16.98
N LEU A 9 -5.59 9.36 -16.61
CA LEU A 9 -4.81 9.47 -15.38
C LEU A 9 -3.84 10.65 -15.44
N ARG A 10 -3.15 10.86 -16.57
CA ARG A 10 -2.25 12.02 -16.76
C ARG A 10 -3.00 13.36 -16.68
N GLU A 11 -4.24 13.41 -17.18
CA GLU A 11 -5.11 14.58 -17.07
C GLU A 11 -5.54 14.83 -15.62
N LEU A 12 -6.02 13.79 -14.91
CA LEU A 12 -6.42 13.88 -13.50
C LEU A 12 -5.27 14.28 -12.56
N LEU A 13 -4.04 13.88 -12.90
CA LEU A 13 -2.85 14.21 -12.13
C LEU A 13 -2.29 15.61 -12.46
N ASP A 14 -2.92 16.34 -13.38
CA ASP A 14 -2.54 17.70 -13.83
C ASP A 14 -1.03 17.83 -14.16
N VAL A 15 -0.52 16.86 -14.95
CA VAL A 15 0.89 16.73 -15.32
C VAL A 15 1.44 17.99 -16.00
N SER A 16 0.58 18.80 -16.63
CA SER A 16 0.94 20.03 -17.35
C SER A 16 1.41 21.18 -16.46
N THR A 17 0.95 21.26 -15.21
CA THR A 17 1.18 22.41 -14.32
C THR A 17 2.31 22.14 -13.30
N LEU A 18 2.73 20.87 -13.18
CA LEU A 18 3.62 20.36 -12.13
C LEU A 18 4.84 19.59 -12.66
N ALA A 19 5.20 19.76 -13.94
CA ALA A 19 6.34 19.09 -14.55
C ALA A 19 7.62 19.24 -13.70
N GLY A 20 8.18 18.12 -13.20
CA GLY A 20 9.34 18.05 -12.32
C GLY A 20 9.06 18.04 -10.80
N LYS A 21 7.83 18.33 -10.34
CA LYS A 21 7.43 18.25 -8.92
C LYS A 21 6.56 17.05 -8.58
N MET A 22 6.10 16.32 -9.60
CA MET A 22 5.20 15.19 -9.43
C MET A 22 5.95 13.92 -9.02
N GLU A 23 7.08 13.63 -9.67
CA GLU A 23 7.90 12.43 -9.40
C GLU A 23 8.31 12.31 -7.93
N ASN A 24 8.71 13.41 -7.30
CA ASN A 24 9.10 13.45 -5.89
C ASN A 24 7.94 13.17 -4.91
N ARG A 25 6.69 13.15 -5.40
CA ARG A 25 5.48 12.87 -4.62
C ARG A 25 4.89 11.50 -4.93
N MET A 26 5.46 10.77 -5.87
CA MET A 26 5.02 9.43 -6.22
C MET A 26 5.66 8.41 -5.29
N LEU A 27 4.85 7.47 -4.82
CA LEU A 27 5.28 6.31 -4.05
C LEU A 27 4.77 5.06 -4.74
N THR A 28 5.66 4.13 -5.07
CA THR A 28 5.30 2.81 -5.60
C THR A 28 5.63 1.75 -4.57
N VAL A 29 4.61 1.11 -4.03
CA VAL A 29 4.76 -0.07 -3.17
C VAL A 29 4.79 -1.31 -4.07
N VAL A 30 5.89 -2.03 -4.03
CA VAL A 30 6.12 -3.27 -4.77
C VAL A 30 5.99 -4.43 -3.79
N SER A 31 5.08 -5.37 -4.08
CA SER A 31 4.82 -6.51 -3.20
C SER A 31 4.53 -7.78 -3.99
N GLY A 32 4.85 -8.94 -3.44
CA GLY A 32 4.61 -10.22 -4.10
C GLY A 32 5.07 -11.39 -3.21
N PRO A 33 4.55 -12.61 -3.43
CA PRO A 33 5.03 -13.80 -2.74
C PRO A 33 6.42 -14.25 -3.23
N ASP A 34 6.82 -13.84 -4.43
CA ASP A 34 8.09 -14.18 -5.06
C ASP A 34 8.51 -13.12 -6.09
N MET A 35 9.67 -13.32 -6.73
CA MET A 35 10.27 -12.38 -7.70
C MET A 35 9.56 -12.35 -9.07
N VAL A 36 8.53 -13.19 -9.28
CA VAL A 36 7.77 -13.28 -10.54
C VAL A 36 6.37 -12.68 -10.36
N ASN A 37 5.69 -13.03 -9.27
CA ASN A 37 4.33 -12.63 -8.97
C ASN A 37 4.27 -11.26 -8.27
N ILE A 38 4.68 -10.21 -8.97
CA ILE A 38 4.81 -8.86 -8.40
C ILE A 38 3.57 -8.00 -8.70
N THR A 39 3.06 -7.35 -7.65
CA THR A 39 1.99 -6.34 -7.70
C THR A 39 2.56 -4.96 -7.38
N TYR A 40 2.14 -3.96 -8.16
CA TYR A 40 2.53 -2.56 -8.00
C TYR A 40 1.32 -1.74 -7.55
N LEU A 41 1.43 -1.08 -6.39
CA LEU A 41 0.46 -0.10 -5.92
C LEU A 41 1.11 1.28 -5.99
N ASN A 42 0.52 2.18 -6.78
CA ASN A 42 1.04 3.53 -6.99
C ASN A 42 0.18 4.55 -6.24
N PHE A 43 0.83 5.39 -5.45
CA PHE A 43 0.24 6.46 -4.68
C PHE A 43 0.88 7.79 -5.09
N MET A 44 0.11 8.87 -4.93
CA MET A 44 0.63 10.23 -5.01
C MET A 44 0.33 10.92 -3.69
N ALA A 45 1.39 11.36 -3.01
CA ALA A 45 1.27 12.18 -1.83
C ALA A 45 0.95 13.63 -2.19
N PHE A 46 0.37 14.37 -1.27
CA PHE A 46 0.16 15.81 -1.44
C PHE A 46 1.49 16.59 -1.42
N THR A 47 2.47 16.12 -0.63
CA THR A 47 3.80 16.74 -0.45
C THR A 47 4.93 15.74 -0.69
N GLU A 48 6.12 16.24 -1.03
CA GLU A 48 7.32 15.42 -1.26
C GLU A 48 7.80 14.77 0.04
N ASP A 49 7.83 15.51 1.14
CA ASP A 49 8.29 15.00 2.44
C ASP A 49 7.42 13.83 2.92
N THR A 50 6.10 13.91 2.71
CA THR A 50 5.20 12.79 3.00
C THR A 50 5.54 11.56 2.16
N ALA A 51 5.78 11.71 0.85
CA ALA A 51 6.14 10.56 0.01
C ALA A 51 7.45 9.90 0.48
N LYS A 52 8.45 10.71 0.87
CA LYS A 52 9.73 10.22 1.40
C LYS A 52 9.57 9.49 2.72
N GLU A 53 8.89 10.09 3.70
CA GLU A 53 8.66 9.47 5.00
C GLU A 53 7.93 8.13 4.85
N TRP A 54 6.88 8.08 4.02
CA TRP A 54 6.18 6.82 3.76
C TRP A 54 7.08 5.78 3.08
N ALA A 55 7.95 6.18 2.14
CA ALA A 55 8.88 5.26 1.49
C ALA A 55 9.86 4.64 2.50
N GLU A 56 10.47 5.47 3.34
CA GLU A 56 11.47 5.06 4.33
C GLU A 56 10.85 4.18 5.41
N GLU A 57 9.75 4.62 6.02
CA GLU A 57 9.13 3.90 7.14
C GLU A 57 8.49 2.58 6.71
N LEU A 58 7.82 2.54 5.55
CA LEU A 58 7.30 1.27 5.02
C LEU A 58 8.43 0.30 4.69
N PHE A 59 9.54 0.78 4.14
CA PHE A 59 10.69 -0.07 3.83
C PHE A 59 11.36 -0.61 5.10
N ASN A 60 11.51 0.23 6.13
CA ASN A 60 12.03 -0.18 7.44
C ASN A 60 11.16 -1.29 8.06
N LEU A 61 9.83 -1.15 7.99
CA LEU A 61 8.91 -2.17 8.48
C LEU A 61 8.98 -3.48 7.67
N ALA A 62 9.03 -3.37 6.35
CA ALA A 62 9.08 -4.53 5.46
C ALA A 62 10.40 -5.32 5.55
N SER A 63 11.51 -4.63 5.80
CA SER A 63 12.85 -5.20 5.93
C SER A 63 13.22 -5.60 7.36
N ASN A 64 12.34 -5.37 8.35
CA ASN A 64 12.61 -5.71 9.74
C ASN A 64 12.60 -7.23 9.97
N LEU A 65 13.79 -7.78 10.26
CA LEU A 65 14.00 -9.22 10.48
C LEU A 65 13.21 -9.77 11.69
N PHE A 66 12.93 -8.96 12.70
CA PHE A 66 12.11 -9.40 13.84
C PHE A 66 10.65 -9.60 13.46
N VAL A 67 10.11 -8.74 12.57
CA VAL A 67 8.75 -8.90 12.04
C VAL A 67 8.66 -10.15 11.16
N GLN A 68 9.74 -10.55 10.49
CA GLN A 68 9.79 -11.79 9.72
C GLN A 68 9.89 -13.04 10.62
N ASN A 69 10.43 -12.91 11.83
CA ASN A 69 10.60 -13.97 12.82
C ASN A 69 9.65 -13.79 14.03
N MET A 70 8.44 -13.34 13.73
CA MET A 70 7.38 -13.05 14.69
C MET A 70 6.98 -14.27 15.54
N SER A 71 6.67 -14.04 16.81
CA SER A 71 6.23 -15.09 17.72
C SER A 71 4.83 -15.59 17.34
N ARG A 72 4.40 -16.71 17.94
CA ARG A 72 3.04 -17.21 17.75
C ARG A 72 1.99 -16.23 18.26
N GLU A 73 2.28 -15.52 19.35
CA GLU A 73 1.39 -14.51 19.92
C GLU A 73 1.21 -13.34 18.94
N ASP A 74 2.32 -12.80 18.41
CA ASP A 74 2.29 -11.72 17.41
C ASP A 74 1.56 -12.15 16.12
N CYS A 75 1.64 -13.43 15.74
CA CYS A 75 0.91 -13.96 14.60
C CYS A 75 -0.61 -13.97 14.82
N LEU A 76 -1.05 -14.36 16.02
CA LEU A 76 -2.46 -14.30 16.39
C LEU A 76 -2.95 -12.84 16.46
N GLU A 77 -2.13 -11.94 16.99
CA GLU A 77 -2.45 -10.51 17.02
C GLU A 77 -2.55 -9.91 15.61
N LYS A 78 -1.65 -10.30 14.68
CA LYS A 78 -1.72 -9.90 13.27
C LYS A 78 -3.00 -10.40 12.61
N ALA A 79 -3.39 -11.65 12.84
CA ALA A 79 -4.64 -12.19 12.31
C ALA A 79 -5.86 -11.46 12.89
N TYR A 80 -5.85 -11.20 14.19
CA TYR A 80 -6.90 -10.44 14.88
C TYR A 80 -7.03 -9.00 14.37
N THR A 81 -5.90 -8.31 14.21
CA THR A 81 -5.84 -6.95 13.68
C THR A 81 -6.40 -6.89 12.26
N ARG A 82 -6.07 -7.86 11.40
CA ARG A 82 -6.64 -7.94 10.05
C ARG A 82 -8.17 -8.01 10.07
N MET A 83 -8.75 -8.86 10.91
CA MET A 83 -10.21 -8.99 11.04
C MET A 83 -10.87 -7.70 11.53
N LYS A 84 -10.20 -6.94 12.39
CA LYS A 84 -10.69 -5.64 12.87
C LYS A 84 -10.62 -4.51 11.83
N LEU A 85 -9.71 -4.61 10.87
CA LEU A 85 -9.57 -3.61 9.80
C LEU A 85 -10.51 -3.89 8.62
N GLN A 86 -10.84 -5.16 8.37
CA GLN A 86 -11.71 -5.58 7.26
C GLN A 86 -13.17 -5.65 7.70
N LEU A 87 -13.73 -4.50 8.11
CA LEU A 87 -15.13 -4.38 8.52
C LEU A 87 -16.06 -4.24 7.32
N ASN A 88 -17.31 -4.68 7.48
CA ASN A 88 -18.38 -4.36 6.53
C ASN A 88 -18.77 -2.87 6.61
N PRO A 89 -19.60 -2.35 5.68
CA PRO A 89 -20.06 -0.96 5.70
C PRO A 89 -20.78 -0.57 7.01
N GLU A 90 -21.34 -1.53 7.74
CA GLU A 90 -21.97 -1.33 9.05
C GLU A 90 -20.96 -1.32 10.23
N GLY A 91 -19.66 -1.41 9.96
CA GLY A 91 -18.59 -1.36 10.96
C GLY A 91 -18.45 -2.66 11.79
N ARG A 92 -18.91 -3.80 11.26
CA ARG A 92 -18.87 -5.11 11.93
C ARG A 92 -17.91 -6.06 11.22
N ILE A 93 -17.34 -7.00 11.98
CA ILE A 93 -16.49 -8.06 11.44
C ILE A 93 -17.37 -9.03 10.64
N PRO A 94 -17.13 -9.24 9.34
CA PRO A 94 -17.90 -10.18 8.53
C PRO A 94 -17.68 -11.62 9.02
N CYS A 95 -18.76 -12.37 9.24
CA CYS A 95 -18.66 -13.77 9.69
C CYS A 95 -17.97 -14.70 8.68
N GLN A 96 -17.83 -14.29 7.42
CA GLN A 96 -17.15 -15.06 6.37
C GLN A 96 -15.62 -15.10 6.58
N GLU A 97 -15.04 -14.07 7.18
CA GLU A 97 -13.60 -13.94 7.48
C GLU A 97 -13.16 -14.77 8.71
N LEU A 98 -14.11 -15.36 9.45
CA LEU A 98 -13.86 -16.17 10.66
C LEU A 98 -13.60 -17.66 10.37
N LYS A 99 -13.54 -18.08 9.10
CA LYS A 99 -13.23 -19.48 8.76
C LYS A 99 -11.73 -19.72 8.91
N ILE A 100 -11.36 -20.36 10.02
CA ILE A 100 -10.01 -20.87 10.32
C ILE A 100 -9.80 -22.20 9.58
#